data_AF-A0A5M5BWG9-F1
#
_entry.id   AF-A0A5M5BWG9-F1
#
_cell.length_a   1.000
_cell.length_b   1.000
_cell.length_c   1.000
_cell.angle_alpha   90.00
_cell.angle_beta   90.00
_cell.angle_gamma   90.00
#
_symmetry.space_group_name_H-M   'P 1'
#
loop_
_entity.id
_entity.type
_entity.pdbx_description
1 polymer ?
#
loop_
_entity_poly.entity_id
_entity_poly.type
_entity_poly.pdbx_seq_one_letter_code
_entity_poly.pdbx_strand_id
1 'polypeptide(L)'
;LKVQYRMHEAIMQFPSDWFYHGELEAAPEVRYRGILDFDTPMNWIDTSEMDFHEDFVGESFGRINKQEANLLLQELEAYIERIGKERILDERIDFGLISPYKAQVQYLRGKIKGNSFLRPFRSLITVNTVDGFQGQERDVIFISLVRANEDGQIGFLNDLRRMNVAITRARMKLVILGDASTLTKHPFYKRLMLFIKKED
;
A
#
# COMPACT_ATOMS: atom_id res chain seq x y z
N LEU A 1 12.28 -14.80 16.52
CA LEU A 1 12.58 -13.44 17.02
C LEU A 1 11.25 -12.74 17.21
N LYS A 2 10.97 -12.22 18.40
CA LYS A 2 9.68 -11.56 18.73
C LYS A 2 9.72 -10.04 18.53
N VAL A 3 10.89 -9.43 18.68
CA VAL A 3 11.06 -7.98 18.47
C VAL A 3 11.35 -7.67 17.00
N GLN A 4 10.67 -6.67 16.45
CA GLN A 4 10.89 -6.12 15.11
C GLN A 4 11.42 -4.69 15.18
N TYR A 5 12.31 -4.35 14.25
CA TYR A 5 13.07 -3.09 14.21
C TYR A 5 12.78 -2.26 12.95
N ARG A 6 11.67 -2.54 12.27
CA ARG A 6 11.35 -1.97 10.95
C ARG A 6 10.24 -0.95 11.04
N MET A 7 9.06 -1.39 11.42
CA MET A 7 7.81 -0.72 11.12
C MET A 7 7.19 -0.06 12.36
N HIS A 8 6.45 1.02 12.14
CA HIS A 8 5.60 1.63 13.14
C HIS A 8 4.68 0.58 13.79
N GLU A 9 4.40 0.73 15.10
CA GLU A 9 3.63 -0.23 15.89
C GLU A 9 2.23 -0.51 15.32
N ALA A 10 1.49 0.53 14.94
CA ALA A 10 0.20 0.39 14.27
C ALA A 10 0.25 -0.48 12.99
N ILE A 11 1.31 -0.35 12.17
CA ILE A 11 1.51 -1.18 10.97
C ILE A 11 1.83 -2.63 11.36
N MET A 12 2.58 -2.83 12.44
CA MET A 12 2.93 -4.16 12.95
C MET A 12 1.76 -4.91 13.55
N GLN A 13 0.88 -4.22 14.28
CA GLN A 13 -0.10 -4.84 15.15
C GLN A 13 -1.04 -5.78 14.39
N PHE A 14 -1.58 -5.34 13.25
CA PHE A 14 -2.48 -6.18 12.47
C PHE A 14 -1.80 -7.46 11.92
N PRO A 15 -0.64 -7.38 11.23
CA PRO A 15 0.12 -8.57 10.87
C PRO A 15 0.45 -9.47 12.07
N SER A 16 0.84 -8.88 13.20
CA SER A 16 1.14 -9.62 14.44
C SER A 16 -0.05 -10.45 14.88
N ASP A 17 -1.22 -9.82 15.03
CA ASP A 17 -2.45 -10.46 15.51
C ASP A 17 -2.95 -11.54 14.55
N TRP A 18 -2.88 -11.28 13.24
CA TRP A 18 -3.47 -12.19 12.26
C TRP A 18 -2.53 -13.35 11.86
N PHE A 19 -1.24 -13.10 11.68
CA PHE A 19 -0.29 -14.08 11.15
C PHE A 19 0.69 -14.64 12.18
N TYR A 20 0.87 -13.95 13.31
CA TYR A 20 1.92 -14.27 14.29
C TYR A 20 1.38 -14.34 15.72
N HIS A 21 0.08 -14.62 15.89
CA HIS A 21 -0.57 -14.81 17.19
C HIS A 21 -0.39 -13.66 18.20
N GLY A 22 -0.15 -12.44 17.72
CA GLY A 22 0.07 -11.27 18.56
C GLY A 22 1.44 -11.23 19.24
N GLU A 23 2.40 -12.03 18.77
CA GLU A 23 3.72 -12.17 19.44
C GLU A 23 4.78 -11.15 19.01
N LEU A 24 4.51 -10.34 17.98
CA LEU A 24 5.47 -9.33 17.54
C LEU A 24 5.42 -8.08 18.42
N GLU A 25 6.60 -7.59 18.78
CA GLU A 25 6.78 -6.36 19.56
C GLU A 25 7.63 -5.34 18.78
N ALA A 26 7.22 -4.08 18.76
CA ALA A 26 7.98 -3.01 18.13
C ALA A 26 9.10 -2.55 19.08
N ALA A 27 10.34 -2.50 18.56
CA ALA A 27 11.45 -1.90 19.27
C ALA A 27 11.18 -0.40 19.57
N PRO A 28 11.62 0.13 20.72
CA PRO A 28 11.32 1.51 21.14
C PRO A 28 11.63 2.57 20.07
N GLU A 29 12.71 2.40 19.33
CA GLU A 29 13.20 3.31 18.28
C GLU A 29 12.30 3.38 17.03
N VAL A 30 11.47 2.36 16.78
CA VAL A 30 10.56 2.33 15.63
C VAL A 30 9.10 2.43 16.02
N ARG A 31 8.76 2.30 17.31
CA ARG A 31 7.38 2.23 17.79
C ARG A 31 6.51 3.37 17.27
N TYR A 32 7.04 4.60 17.30
CA TYR A 32 6.33 5.83 16.91
C TYR A 32 7.00 6.57 15.75
N ARG A 33 7.74 5.85 14.89
CA ARG A 33 8.41 6.49 13.74
C ARG A 33 7.40 7.02 12.72
N GLY A 34 7.46 8.30 12.38
CA GLY A 34 6.51 8.94 11.46
C GLY A 34 7.21 9.84 10.46
N ILE A 35 6.49 10.19 9.39
CA ILE A 35 6.96 11.17 8.41
C ILE A 35 6.48 12.58 8.79
N LEU A 36 5.21 12.74 9.15
CA LEU A 36 4.64 14.02 9.60
C LEU A 36 4.29 13.94 11.10
N ASP A 37 4.32 15.06 11.80
CA ASP A 37 4.04 15.13 13.26
C ASP A 37 2.61 14.70 13.63
N PHE A 38 1.65 14.88 12.71
CA PHE A 38 0.24 14.50 12.85
C PHE A 38 -0.18 13.61 11.68
N ASP A 39 0.49 12.48 11.50
CA ASP A 39 0.16 11.50 10.47
C ASP A 39 -0.52 10.27 11.05
N THR A 40 -1.46 9.68 10.30
CA THR A 40 -1.98 8.35 10.60
C THR A 40 -1.06 7.30 9.97
N PRO A 41 -0.51 6.31 10.71
CA PRO A 41 0.44 5.35 10.14
C PRO A 41 -0.16 4.43 9.07
N MET A 42 -1.47 4.24 9.09
CA MET A 42 -2.20 3.40 8.14
C MET A 42 -3.47 4.11 7.66
N ASN A 43 -3.76 4.03 6.36
CA ASN A 43 -5.00 4.55 5.79
C ASN A 43 -5.55 3.55 4.76
N TRP A 44 -6.88 3.46 4.70
CA TRP A 44 -7.59 2.77 3.63
C TRP A 44 -8.43 3.78 2.85
N ILE A 45 -8.08 3.98 1.58
CA ILE A 45 -8.85 4.80 0.65
C ILE A 45 -9.85 3.87 -0.03
N ASP A 46 -11.10 3.97 0.42
CA ASP A 46 -12.21 3.18 -0.08
C ASP A 46 -12.69 3.74 -1.41
N THR A 47 -12.63 2.91 -2.45
CA THR A 47 -13.07 3.28 -3.81
C THR A 47 -14.44 2.73 -4.16
N SER A 48 -15.17 2.11 -3.22
CA SER A 48 -16.46 1.44 -3.52
C SER A 48 -17.61 2.39 -3.89
N GLU A 49 -17.54 3.64 -3.45
CA GLU A 49 -18.47 4.70 -3.84
C GLU A 49 -17.99 5.46 -5.09
N MET A 50 -16.91 5.00 -5.73
CA MET A 50 -16.35 5.59 -6.95
C MET A 50 -16.69 4.71 -8.16
N ASP A 51 -16.93 5.33 -9.31
CA ASP A 51 -17.21 4.63 -10.57
C ASP A 51 -15.94 4.03 -11.21
N PHE A 52 -15.29 3.15 -10.46
CA PHE A 52 -14.02 2.52 -10.80
C PHE A 52 -14.27 1.09 -11.27
N HIS A 53 -13.61 0.71 -12.37
CA HIS A 53 -13.82 -0.60 -12.97
C HIS A 53 -12.50 -1.32 -13.22
N GLU A 54 -12.51 -2.63 -13.01
CA GLU A 54 -11.39 -3.48 -13.34
C GLU A 54 -11.53 -4.13 -14.72
N ASP A 55 -10.47 -4.04 -15.52
CA ASP A 55 -10.36 -4.72 -16.81
C ASP A 55 -9.48 -5.98 -16.67
N PHE A 56 -9.84 -7.04 -17.41
CA PHE A 56 -8.96 -8.20 -17.58
C PHE A 56 -8.04 -7.99 -18.79
N VAL A 57 -6.72 -8.12 -18.59
CA VAL A 57 -5.68 -7.83 -19.60
C VAL A 57 -4.99 -9.12 -20.08
N GLY A 58 -5.54 -10.29 -19.75
CA GLY A 58 -5.01 -11.61 -20.11
C GLY A 58 -4.33 -12.34 -18.94
N GLU A 59 -4.18 -13.66 -19.06
CA GLU A 59 -3.73 -14.53 -17.96
C GLU A 59 -2.34 -14.16 -17.43
N SER A 60 -1.41 -13.83 -18.33
CA SER A 60 -0.02 -13.48 -17.98
C SER A 60 0.12 -12.15 -17.24
N PHE A 61 -0.82 -11.23 -17.42
CA PHE A 61 -0.76 -9.85 -16.89
C PHE A 61 -1.78 -9.59 -15.77
N GLY A 62 -2.89 -10.34 -15.76
CA GLY A 62 -3.95 -10.28 -14.77
C GLY A 62 -4.95 -9.16 -15.03
N ARG A 63 -5.32 -8.43 -13.98
CA ARG A 63 -6.31 -7.35 -14.01
C ARG A 63 -5.67 -5.98 -13.81
N ILE A 64 -6.36 -4.93 -14.23
CA ILE A 64 -5.95 -3.54 -14.07
C ILE A 64 -7.16 -2.70 -13.67
N ASN A 65 -6.95 -1.68 -12.84
CA ASN A 65 -7.93 -0.66 -12.53
C ASN A 65 -7.24 0.69 -12.69
N LYS A 66 -7.44 1.31 -13.86
CA LYS A 66 -6.71 2.53 -14.25
C LYS A 66 -7.10 3.71 -13.38
N GLN A 67 -8.37 3.79 -12.98
CA GLN A 67 -8.90 4.84 -12.12
C GLN A 67 -8.25 4.75 -10.73
N GLU A 68 -8.21 3.55 -10.12
CA GLU A 68 -7.52 3.33 -8.85
C GLU A 68 -6.02 3.66 -8.94
N ALA A 69 -5.36 3.30 -10.04
CA ALA A 69 -3.96 3.65 -10.27
C ALA A 69 -3.73 5.17 -10.35
N ASN A 70 -4.64 5.90 -11.01
CA ASN A 70 -4.54 7.35 -11.12
C ASN A 70 -4.80 8.03 -9.77
N LEU A 71 -5.79 7.55 -9.01
CA LEU A 71 -6.05 8.03 -7.65
C LEU A 71 -4.82 7.79 -6.75
N LEU A 72 -4.22 6.60 -6.80
CA LEU A 72 -2.99 6.31 -6.06
C LEU A 72 -1.87 7.33 -6.35
N LEU A 73 -1.71 7.73 -7.61
CA LEU A 73 -0.71 8.73 -7.97
C LEU A 73 -1.09 10.14 -7.47
N GLN A 74 -2.37 10.50 -7.51
CA GLN A 74 -2.85 11.77 -6.94
C GLN A 74 -2.58 11.84 -5.43
N GLU A 75 -2.85 10.76 -4.71
CA GLU A 75 -2.61 10.66 -3.26
C GLU A 75 -1.12 10.68 -2.94
N LEU A 76 -0.28 10.03 -3.76
CA LEU A 76 1.17 10.12 -3.65
C LEU A 76 1.66 11.56 -3.85
N GLU A 77 1.15 12.27 -4.87
CA GLU A 77 1.53 13.66 -5.13
C GLU A 77 1.12 14.59 -3.98
N ALA A 78 -0.13 14.47 -3.51
CA ALA A 78 -0.63 15.24 -2.38
C ALA A 78 0.19 14.97 -1.10
N TYR A 79 0.58 13.72 -0.85
CA TYR A 79 1.41 13.37 0.29
C TYR A 79 2.83 13.91 0.15
N ILE A 80 3.43 13.86 -1.05
CA ILE A 80 4.72 14.50 -1.34
C ILE A 80 4.67 16.01 -1.06
N GLU A 81 3.59 16.68 -1.43
CA GLU A 81 3.40 18.11 -1.14
C GLU A 81 3.30 18.39 0.37
N ARG A 82 2.56 17.55 1.12
CA ARG A 82 2.45 17.66 2.57
C ARG A 82 3.78 17.47 3.29
N ILE A 83 4.65 16.57 2.81
CA ILE A 83 5.99 16.36 3.37
C ILE A 83 6.92 17.53 3.07
N GLY A 84 6.78 18.10 1.88
CA GLY A 84 7.71 19.08 1.34
C GLY A 84 8.74 18.40 0.43
N LYS A 85 8.84 18.92 -0.80
CA LYS A 85 9.70 18.36 -1.86
C LYS A 85 11.18 18.36 -1.50
N GLU A 86 11.66 19.42 -0.85
CA GLU A 86 13.05 19.57 -0.42
C GLU A 86 13.40 18.52 0.64
N ARG A 87 12.56 18.40 1.66
CA ARG A 87 12.72 17.42 2.74
C ARG A 87 12.83 15.99 2.21
N ILE A 88 11.98 15.61 1.24
CA ILE A 88 12.05 14.28 0.61
C ILE A 88 13.42 14.03 -0.02
N LEU A 89 14.00 15.03 -0.69
CA LEU A 89 15.28 14.90 -1.36
C LEU A 89 16.44 14.86 -0.37
N ASP A 90 16.40 15.71 0.66
CA ASP A 90 17.45 15.85 1.68
C ASP A 90 17.50 14.62 2.61
N GLU A 91 16.34 14.20 3.13
CA GLU A 91 16.20 13.04 4.01
C GLU A 91 16.14 11.72 3.23
N ARG A 92 16.06 11.77 1.89
CA ARG A 92 15.98 10.60 1.00
C ARG A 92 14.79 9.70 1.29
N ILE A 93 13.64 10.30 1.65
CA ILE A 93 12.40 9.58 1.95
C ILE A 93 11.97 8.78 0.70
N ASP A 94 11.81 7.47 0.87
CA ASP A 94 11.54 6.55 -0.23
C ASP A 94 10.11 5.97 -0.22
N PHE A 95 9.62 5.70 -1.42
CA PHE A 95 8.24 5.30 -1.69
C PHE A 95 8.17 3.97 -2.44
N GLY A 96 7.26 3.09 -2.02
CA GLY A 96 6.95 1.86 -2.72
C GLY A 96 5.50 1.81 -3.17
N LEU A 97 5.26 1.53 -4.44
CA LEU A 97 3.93 1.32 -5.01
C LEU A 97 3.79 -0.16 -5.36
N ILE A 98 2.93 -0.86 -4.64
CA ILE A 98 2.77 -2.31 -4.73
C ILE A 98 1.38 -2.63 -5.32
N SER A 99 1.33 -3.61 -6.21
CA SER A 99 0.06 -4.21 -6.62
C SER A 99 0.23 -5.70 -6.91
N PRO A 100 -0.76 -6.56 -6.61
CA PRO A 100 -0.67 -7.98 -6.94
C PRO A 100 -0.70 -8.26 -8.45
N TYR A 101 -1.12 -7.30 -9.28
CA TYR A 101 -1.30 -7.49 -10.72
C TYR A 101 -0.21 -6.80 -11.56
N LYS A 102 0.39 -7.55 -12.49
CA LYS A 102 1.45 -7.04 -13.37
C LYS A 102 0.97 -5.91 -14.28
N ALA A 103 -0.26 -6.00 -14.79
CA ALA A 103 -0.85 -4.94 -15.61
C ALA A 103 -0.93 -3.59 -14.85
N GLN A 104 -1.36 -3.62 -13.58
CA GLN A 104 -1.40 -2.44 -12.72
C GLN A 104 -0.01 -1.85 -12.50
N VAL A 105 0.98 -2.70 -12.21
CA VAL A 105 2.38 -2.28 -12.03
C VAL A 105 2.95 -1.61 -13.29
N GLN A 106 2.70 -2.19 -14.47
CA GLN A 106 3.16 -1.62 -15.74
C GLN A 106 2.51 -0.27 -16.02
N TYR A 107 1.20 -0.14 -15.73
CA TYR A 107 0.48 1.11 -15.90
C TYR A 107 1.03 2.22 -15.00
N LEU A 108 1.21 1.93 -13.70
CA LEU A 108 1.79 2.86 -12.73
C LEU A 108 3.20 3.33 -13.17
N ARG A 109 4.07 2.39 -13.58
CA ARG A 109 5.41 2.73 -14.10
C ARG A 109 5.34 3.66 -15.32
N GLY A 110 4.44 3.37 -16.25
CA GLY A 110 4.21 4.21 -17.44
C GLY A 110 3.79 5.62 -17.06
N LYS A 111 2.84 5.75 -16.14
CA LYS A 111 2.35 7.04 -15.64
C LYS A 111 3.44 7.85 -14.93
N ILE A 112 4.22 7.24 -14.06
CA ILE A 112 5.34 7.92 -13.36
C ILE A 112 6.41 8.40 -14.34
N LYS A 113 6.71 7.60 -15.37
CA LYS A 113 7.67 7.99 -16.42
C LYS A 113 7.17 9.19 -17.23
N GLY A 114 5.87 9.33 -17.43
CA GLY A 114 5.25 10.47 -18.13
C GLY A 114 4.98 11.69 -17.24
N ASN A 115 4.99 11.52 -15.92
CA ASN A 115 4.60 12.57 -14.97
C ASN A 115 5.75 13.54 -14.69
N SER A 116 5.51 14.85 -14.89
CA SER A 116 6.48 15.93 -14.69
C SER A 116 6.67 16.26 -13.21
N PHE A 117 5.62 16.23 -12.40
CA PHE A 117 5.67 16.44 -10.95
C PHE A 117 6.55 15.38 -10.28
N LEU A 118 6.38 14.10 -10.64
CA LEU A 118 7.12 12.99 -10.03
C LEU A 118 8.55 12.85 -10.56
N ARG A 119 8.94 13.61 -11.60
CA ARG A 119 10.25 13.50 -12.25
C ARG A 119 11.44 13.61 -11.29
N PRO A 120 11.47 14.55 -10.32
CA PRO A 120 12.59 14.67 -9.38
C PRO A 120 12.70 13.47 -8.41
N PHE A 121 11.60 12.78 -8.13
CA PHE A 121 11.52 11.73 -7.12
C PHE A 121 11.61 10.31 -7.69
N ARG A 122 11.78 10.15 -9.01
CA ARG A 122 11.74 8.82 -9.67
C ARG A 122 12.74 7.82 -9.11
N SER A 123 13.91 8.26 -8.66
CA SER A 123 14.92 7.40 -8.02
C SER A 123 14.52 6.95 -6.61
N LEU A 124 13.59 7.66 -5.97
CA LEU A 124 13.04 7.35 -4.64
C LEU A 124 11.73 6.54 -4.72
N ILE A 125 11.15 6.37 -5.92
CA ILE A 125 9.90 5.64 -6.13
C ILE A 125 10.19 4.27 -6.76
N THR A 126 9.81 3.21 -6.06
CA THR A 126 9.87 1.83 -6.56
C THR A 126 8.47 1.30 -6.82
N VAL A 127 8.20 0.80 -8.02
CA VAL A 127 6.91 0.18 -8.36
C VAL A 127 7.13 -1.28 -8.70
N ASN A 128 6.44 -2.20 -8.02
CA ASN A 128 6.62 -3.63 -8.23
C ASN A 128 5.39 -4.45 -7.85
N THR A 129 5.37 -5.72 -8.27
CA THR A 129 4.43 -6.68 -7.69
C THR A 129 4.82 -7.04 -6.27
N VAL A 130 3.93 -7.69 -5.52
CA VAL A 130 4.25 -8.19 -4.17
C VAL A 130 5.52 -9.05 -4.18
N ASP A 131 5.59 -10.03 -5.09
CA ASP A 131 6.76 -10.91 -5.20
C ASP A 131 8.04 -10.12 -5.59
N GLY A 132 7.92 -9.12 -6.46
CA GLY A 132 9.04 -8.24 -6.86
C GLY A 132 9.51 -7.29 -5.75
N PHE A 133 8.72 -7.11 -4.69
CA PHE A 133 9.05 -6.29 -3.52
C PHE A 133 9.60 -7.12 -2.35
N GLN A 134 9.68 -8.44 -2.49
CA GLN A 134 10.12 -9.31 -1.40
C GLN A 134 11.55 -8.95 -0.96
N GLY A 135 11.74 -8.82 0.36
CA GLY A 135 13.03 -8.44 0.95
C GLY A 135 13.37 -6.95 0.86
N GLN A 136 12.53 -6.14 0.21
CA GLN A 136 12.69 -4.67 0.18
C GLN A 136 11.78 -4.02 1.22
N GLU A 137 12.05 -2.77 1.57
CA GLU A 137 11.24 -1.94 2.48
C GLU A 137 11.31 -0.48 2.03
N ARG A 138 10.28 0.31 2.33
CA ARG A 138 10.27 1.75 2.06
C ARG A 138 9.66 2.49 3.24
N ASP A 139 9.99 3.77 3.38
CA ASP A 139 9.39 4.65 4.37
C ASP A 139 7.87 4.71 4.21
N VAL A 140 7.42 4.87 2.96
CA VAL A 140 6.02 5.00 2.60
C VAL A 140 5.64 3.93 1.58
N ILE A 141 4.59 3.17 1.84
CA ILE A 141 4.04 2.19 0.90
C ILE A 141 2.62 2.56 0.52
N PHE A 142 2.33 2.56 -0.78
CA PHE A 142 0.97 2.51 -1.32
C PHE A 142 0.70 1.13 -1.92
N ILE A 143 -0.46 0.55 -1.62
CA ILE A 143 -0.91 -0.73 -2.17
C ILE A 143 -2.18 -0.48 -2.99
N SER A 144 -2.15 -0.82 -4.28
CA SER A 144 -3.34 -0.86 -5.14
C SER A 144 -3.84 -2.30 -5.24
N LEU A 145 -5.05 -2.56 -4.74
CA LEU A 145 -5.67 -3.88 -4.69
C LEU A 145 -6.43 -4.25 -5.97
N VAL A 146 -6.77 -3.27 -6.83
CA VAL A 146 -7.33 -3.42 -8.19
C VAL A 146 -8.76 -3.93 -8.25
N ARG A 147 -9.12 -4.92 -7.41
CA ARG A 147 -10.38 -5.65 -7.51
C ARG A 147 -11.56 -4.77 -7.13
N ALA A 148 -12.47 -4.58 -8.10
CA ALA A 148 -13.74 -3.89 -7.94
C ALA A 148 -14.82 -4.63 -8.77
N ASN A 149 -15.63 -5.46 -8.14
CA ASN A 149 -16.69 -6.25 -8.79
C ASN A 149 -17.80 -6.67 -7.81
N GLU A 150 -19.01 -6.78 -8.32
CA GLU A 150 -20.19 -7.15 -7.54
C GLU A 150 -20.13 -8.58 -6.97
N ASP A 151 -19.37 -9.49 -7.58
CA ASP A 151 -19.28 -10.88 -7.13
C ASP A 151 -18.39 -11.07 -5.90
N GLY A 152 -17.62 -10.06 -5.49
CA GLY A 152 -16.65 -10.20 -4.40
C GLY A 152 -15.46 -11.08 -4.73
N GLN A 153 -15.18 -11.28 -6.01
CA GLN A 153 -14.04 -12.07 -6.45
C GLN A 153 -12.77 -11.27 -6.21
N ILE A 154 -11.80 -11.89 -5.52
CA ILE A 154 -10.54 -11.22 -5.17
C ILE A 154 -9.31 -11.86 -5.83
N GLY A 155 -9.41 -13.08 -6.37
CA GLY A 155 -8.36 -13.65 -7.25
C GLY A 155 -7.03 -13.84 -6.52
N PHE A 156 -5.94 -13.20 -6.99
CA PHE A 156 -4.60 -13.31 -6.38
C PHE A 156 -4.52 -12.80 -4.94
N LEU A 157 -5.47 -11.95 -4.55
CA LEU A 157 -5.63 -11.45 -3.18
C LEU A 157 -6.04 -12.55 -2.18
N ASN A 158 -6.49 -13.73 -2.64
CA ASN A 158 -6.73 -14.87 -1.75
C ASN A 158 -5.44 -15.39 -1.07
N ASP A 159 -4.25 -15.12 -1.62
CA ASP A 159 -3.00 -15.47 -0.93
C ASP A 159 -2.65 -14.42 0.13
N LEU A 160 -3.15 -14.65 1.35
CA LEU A 160 -2.95 -13.74 2.47
C LEU A 160 -1.47 -13.60 2.88
N ARG A 161 -0.60 -14.56 2.55
CA ARG A 161 0.84 -14.43 2.80
C ARG A 161 1.44 -13.31 1.96
N ARG A 162 0.97 -13.15 0.72
CA ARG A 162 1.35 -12.02 -0.14
C ARG A 162 0.88 -10.69 0.44
N MET A 163 -0.32 -10.63 1.00
CA MET A 163 -0.77 -9.43 1.69
C MET A 163 0.07 -9.10 2.92
N ASN A 164 0.41 -10.10 3.73
CA ASN A 164 1.33 -9.92 4.86
C ASN A 164 2.68 -9.34 4.38
N VAL A 165 3.25 -9.88 3.30
CA VAL A 165 4.47 -9.35 2.70
C VAL A 165 4.28 -7.88 2.32
N ALA A 166 3.23 -7.55 1.56
CA ALA A 166 2.97 -6.19 1.07
C ALA A 166 2.81 -5.17 2.21
N ILE A 167 2.01 -5.49 3.24
CA ILE A 167 1.78 -4.62 4.41
C ILE A 167 3.09 -4.38 5.17
N THR A 168 3.87 -5.44 5.42
CA THR A 168 5.12 -5.37 6.19
C THR A 168 6.31 -4.77 5.43
N ARG A 169 6.10 -4.23 4.21
CA ARG A 169 7.13 -3.46 3.48
C ARG A 169 7.21 -2.01 3.94
N ALA A 170 6.18 -1.50 4.62
CA ALA A 170 6.11 -0.11 5.08
C ALA A 170 6.90 0.06 6.38
N ARG A 171 7.74 1.09 6.47
CA ARG A 171 8.43 1.45 7.72
C ARG A 171 7.63 2.45 8.54
N MET A 172 7.06 3.49 7.92
CA MET A 172 6.42 4.59 8.63
C MET A 172 4.95 4.78 8.25
N LYS A 173 4.62 4.71 6.96
CA LYS A 173 3.29 4.99 6.44
C LYS A 173 2.84 3.92 5.45
N LEU A 174 1.61 3.44 5.61
CA LEU A 174 0.95 2.51 4.70
C LEU A 174 -0.38 3.08 4.21
N VAL A 175 -0.56 3.19 2.90
CA VAL A 175 -1.83 3.57 2.28
C VAL A 175 -2.31 2.42 1.41
N ILE A 176 -3.53 1.96 1.64
CA ILE A 176 -4.16 0.90 0.85
C ILE A 176 -5.31 1.51 0.07
N LEU A 177 -5.35 1.27 -1.25
CA LEU A 177 -6.46 1.62 -2.11
C LEU A 177 -7.18 0.36 -2.55
N GLY A 178 -8.50 0.37 -2.45
CA GLY A 178 -9.31 -0.72 -2.96
C GLY A 178 -10.78 -0.58 -2.63
N ASP A 179 -11.58 -1.28 -3.42
CA ASP A 179 -13.04 -1.31 -3.31
C ASP A 179 -13.47 -2.11 -2.07
N ALA A 180 -13.98 -1.44 -1.05
CA ALA A 180 -14.40 -2.11 0.18
C ALA A 180 -15.58 -3.06 -0.05
N SER A 181 -16.51 -2.73 -0.94
CA SER A 181 -17.70 -3.56 -1.22
C SER A 181 -17.32 -4.95 -1.76
N THR A 182 -16.25 -5.00 -2.56
CA THR A 182 -15.68 -6.21 -3.15
C THR A 182 -14.82 -6.94 -2.12
N LEU A 183 -13.88 -6.25 -1.50
CA LEU A 183 -12.81 -6.86 -0.70
C LEU A 183 -13.31 -7.33 0.66
N THR A 184 -14.23 -6.61 1.30
CA THR A 184 -14.71 -6.93 2.66
C THR A 184 -15.68 -8.10 2.71
N LYS A 185 -16.07 -8.66 1.55
CA LYS A 185 -16.69 -9.99 1.47
C LYS A 185 -15.74 -11.08 1.95
N HIS A 186 -14.43 -10.87 1.84
CA HIS A 186 -13.43 -11.76 2.40
C HIS A 186 -13.05 -11.34 3.84
N PRO A 187 -13.09 -12.26 4.84
CA PRO A 187 -12.95 -11.92 6.26
C PRO A 187 -11.66 -11.18 6.64
N PHE A 188 -10.54 -11.53 6.01
CA PHE A 188 -9.25 -10.87 6.23
C PHE A 188 -9.32 -9.36 5.95
N TYR A 189 -9.80 -8.97 4.76
CA TYR A 189 -9.87 -7.56 4.36
C TYR A 189 -10.91 -6.80 5.15
N LYS A 190 -12.03 -7.44 5.52
CA LYS A 190 -13.01 -6.85 6.45
C LYS A 190 -12.35 -6.49 7.77
N ARG A 191 -11.59 -7.41 8.37
CA ARG A 191 -10.90 -7.13 9.64
C ARG A 191 -9.79 -6.10 9.49
N LEU A 192 -9.03 -6.13 8.40
CA LEU A 192 -7.99 -5.14 8.09
C LEU A 192 -8.58 -3.73 7.98
N MET A 193 -9.66 -3.56 7.21
CA MET A 193 -10.32 -2.26 7.05
C MET A 193 -10.89 -1.75 8.38
N LEU A 194 -11.54 -2.62 9.16
CA LEU A 194 -12.05 -2.26 10.49
C LEU A 194 -10.94 -1.93 11.49
N PHE A 195 -9.78 -2.58 11.39
CA PHE A 195 -8.61 -2.25 12.19
C PHE A 195 -8.11 -0.85 11.85
N ILE A 196 -7.94 -0.55 10.55
CA ILE A 196 -7.47 0.77 10.09
C ILE A 196 -8.45 1.88 10.52
N LYS A 197 -9.76 1.69 10.32
CA LYS A 197 -10.79 2.68 10.71
C LYS A 197 -10.91 2.95 12.22
N LYS A 198 -10.34 2.09 13.08
CA LYS A 198 -10.32 2.33 14.53
C LYS A 198 -9.15 3.22 14.97
N GLU A 199 -8.12 3.31 14.14
CA GLU A 199 -6.91 4.09 14.38
C GLU A 199 -6.96 5.49 13.74
N ASP A 200 -7.96 5.75 12.87
CA ASP A 200 -8.33 7.07 12.35
C ASP A 200 -9.17 7.87 13.37
#